data_AF-V5R2L3-F1
#
_entry.id   AF-V5R2L3-F1
#
_cell.length_a   1.000
_cell.length_b   1.000
_cell.length_c   1.000
_cell.angle_alpha   90.00
_cell.angle_beta   90.00
_cell.angle_gamma   90.00
#
_symmetry.space_group_name_H-M   'P 1'
#
loop_
_entity.id
_entity.type
_entity.pdbx_description
1 polymer ?
#
loop_
_entity_poly.entity_id
_entity_poly.type
_entity_poly.pdbx_seq_one_letter_code
_entity_poly.pdbx_strand_id
1 'polypeptide(L)'
;MQIGMSFISAYHMCAGEAAVADLAFTAKHAGLIEMSEMLPARRARGPNEPGGLSFGHMCDIVQTSRKFRDDPCKIALETCAAAMMLYDQIWLGGYMSGGVGFT
;
A
#
# COMPACT_ATOMS: atom_id res chain seq x y z
N MET A 1 6.25 13.72 -5.44
CA MET A 1 7.29 14.62 -6.00
C MET A 1 7.25 14.60 -7.52
N GLN A 2 7.39 13.44 -8.15
CA GLN A 2 7.43 13.35 -9.62
C GLN A 2 6.16 13.85 -10.31
N ILE A 3 4.97 13.57 -9.75
CA ILE A 3 3.71 14.12 -10.25
C ILE A 3 3.78 15.65 -10.40
N GLY A 4 4.24 16.37 -9.36
CA GLY A 4 4.36 17.83 -9.42
C GLY A 4 5.30 18.32 -10.52
N MET A 5 6.46 17.67 -10.70
CA MET A 5 7.41 18.03 -11.76
C MET A 5 6.85 17.74 -13.16
N SER A 6 6.12 16.64 -13.32
CA SER A 6 5.42 16.31 -14.57
C SER A 6 4.36 17.35 -14.91
N PHE A 7 3.59 17.84 -13.93
CA PHE A 7 2.61 18.91 -14.16
C PHE A 7 3.29 20.23 -14.56
N ILE A 8 4.37 20.63 -13.86
CA ILE A 8 5.14 21.83 -14.20
C ILE A 8 5.61 21.76 -15.67
N SER A 9 6.19 20.63 -16.07
CA SER A 9 6.71 20.44 -17.42
C SER A 9 5.60 20.33 -18.47
N ALA A 10 4.53 19.58 -18.21
CA ALA A 10 3.50 19.27 -19.21
C ALA A 10 2.53 20.43 -19.46
N TYR A 11 2.29 21.27 -18.45
CA TYR A 11 1.36 22.41 -18.52
C TYR A 11 2.08 23.76 -18.58
N HIS A 12 3.40 23.77 -18.75
CA HIS A 12 4.22 24.98 -18.82
C HIS A 12 4.00 25.93 -17.62
N MET A 13 3.82 25.37 -16.42
CA MET A 13 3.67 26.16 -15.20
C MET A 13 5.01 26.76 -14.77
N CYS A 14 4.97 27.84 -13.99
CA CYS A 14 6.18 28.34 -13.36
C CYS A 14 6.69 27.34 -12.29
N ALA A 15 7.99 27.04 -12.30
CA ALA A 15 8.59 26.10 -11.38
C ALA A 15 8.67 26.68 -9.95
N GLY A 16 7.62 26.44 -9.16
CA GLY A 16 7.52 26.88 -7.76
C GLY A 16 6.53 28.01 -7.50
N GLU A 17 5.58 28.26 -8.42
CA GLU A 17 4.47 29.16 -8.13
C GLU A 17 3.46 28.58 -7.13
N ALA A 18 2.58 29.43 -6.59
CA ALA A 18 1.63 29.05 -5.54
C ALA A 18 0.72 27.86 -5.92
N ALA A 19 0.30 27.76 -7.18
CA ALA A 19 -0.54 26.64 -7.67
C ALA A 19 0.15 25.27 -7.57
N VAL A 20 1.49 25.22 -7.51
CA VAL A 20 2.23 23.97 -7.29
C VAL A 20 1.97 23.40 -5.88
N ALA A 21 1.64 24.25 -4.90
CA ALA A 21 1.30 23.81 -3.56
C ALA A 21 -0.02 23.01 -3.53
N ASP A 22 -1.02 23.42 -4.32
CA ASP A 22 -2.30 22.71 -4.43
C ASP A 22 -2.11 21.31 -5.05
N LEU A 23 -1.25 21.21 -6.07
CA LEU A 23 -0.84 19.93 -6.65
C LEU A 23 -0.12 19.05 -5.62
N ALA A 24 0.77 19.64 -4.82
CA ALA A 24 1.50 18.91 -3.78
C ALA A 24 0.56 18.39 -2.68
N PHE A 25 -0.40 19.21 -2.23
CA PHE A 25 -1.40 18.79 -1.23
C PHE A 25 -2.32 17.70 -1.78
N THR A 26 -2.79 17.86 -3.02
CA THR A 26 -3.64 16.86 -3.69
C THR A 26 -2.92 15.52 -3.82
N ALA A 27 -1.68 15.54 -4.33
CA ALA A 27 -0.93 14.31 -4.59
C ALA A 27 -0.39 13.62 -3.32
N LYS A 28 -0.36 14.29 -2.17
CA LYS A 28 0.19 13.74 -0.92
C LYS A 28 -0.84 13.53 0.19
N HIS A 29 -2.02 14.14 0.08
CA HIS A 29 -3.03 14.08 1.14
C HIS A 29 -4.44 13.95 0.55
N ALA A 30 -4.94 14.97 -0.18
CA ALA A 30 -6.37 15.02 -0.51
C ALA A 30 -6.84 13.95 -1.51
N GLY A 31 -5.97 13.53 -2.44
CA GLY A 31 -6.28 12.52 -3.46
C GLY A 31 -5.38 11.28 -3.38
N LEU A 32 -4.61 11.13 -2.30
CA LEU A 32 -3.71 9.99 -2.12
C LEU A 32 -4.48 8.83 -1.50
N ILE A 33 -4.41 7.66 -2.12
CA ILE A 33 -4.80 6.39 -1.50
C ILE A 33 -3.51 5.61 -1.23
N GLU A 34 -3.19 5.47 0.05
CA GLU A 34 -2.09 4.63 0.50
C GLU A 34 -2.53 3.16 0.56
N MET A 35 -1.57 2.23 0.44
CA MET A 35 -1.84 0.81 0.59
C MET A 35 -2.28 0.50 2.02
N SER A 36 -1.65 1.15 2.99
CA SER A 36 -1.90 0.96 4.42
C SER A 36 -1.61 2.20 5.25
N GLU A 37 -2.28 2.26 6.40
CA GLU A 37 -2.21 3.37 7.35
C GLU A 37 -0.99 3.30 8.28
N MET A 38 -0.64 4.44 8.87
CA MET A 38 0.40 4.53 9.92
C MET A 38 0.04 3.73 11.17
N LEU A 39 1.05 3.12 11.80
CA LEU A 39 0.86 2.32 13.02
C LEU A 39 1.09 3.10 14.34
N PRO A 40 0.39 2.72 15.43
CA PRO A 40 0.60 3.30 16.75
C PRO A 40 2.04 3.13 17.27
N ALA A 41 2.46 4.05 18.15
CA ALA A 41 3.84 4.22 18.59
C ALA A 41 4.56 2.95 19.09
N ARG A 42 3.87 2.02 19.75
CA ARG A 42 4.46 0.75 20.23
C ARG A 42 5.08 -0.09 19.10
N ARG A 43 4.55 0.04 17.88
CA ARG A 43 5.02 -0.64 16.67
C ARG A 43 5.16 0.37 15.52
N ALA A 44 5.73 1.54 15.86
CA ALA A 44 5.80 2.71 14.99
C ALA A 44 6.35 2.36 13.60
N ARG A 45 5.51 2.60 12.60
CA ARG A 45 5.80 2.43 11.18
C ARG A 45 4.98 3.46 10.42
N GLY A 46 5.58 4.02 9.37
CA GLY A 46 4.87 4.91 8.47
C GLY A 46 3.79 4.17 7.67
N PRO A 47 3.10 4.88 6.78
CA PRO A 47 2.18 4.26 5.84
C PRO A 47 2.86 3.26 4.90
N ASN A 48 2.05 2.45 4.21
CA ASN A 48 2.48 1.42 3.25
C ASN A 48 3.30 0.27 3.86
N GLU A 49 3.20 0.06 5.17
CA GLU A 49 3.81 -1.06 5.87
C GLU A 49 2.80 -2.20 6.10
N PRO A 50 3.21 -3.48 6.13
CA PRO A 50 2.29 -4.62 6.17
C PRO A 50 1.31 -4.57 7.34
N GLY A 51 1.75 -4.11 8.52
CA GLY A 51 0.90 -4.11 9.71
C GLY A 51 -0.29 -3.15 9.66
N GLY A 52 -0.28 -2.16 8.77
CA GLY A 52 -1.41 -1.25 8.56
C GLY A 52 -2.33 -1.68 7.40
N LEU A 53 -1.98 -2.73 6.66
CA LEU A 53 -2.72 -3.16 5.47
C LEU A 53 -3.98 -3.91 5.93
N SER A 54 -5.15 -3.37 5.58
CA SER A 54 -6.41 -4.01 5.90
C SER A 54 -6.57 -5.35 5.18
N PHE A 55 -7.27 -6.30 5.79
CA PHE A 55 -7.52 -7.59 5.16
C PHE A 55 -8.34 -7.47 3.86
N GLY A 56 -9.26 -6.49 3.78
CA GLY A 56 -9.99 -6.19 2.56
C GLY A 56 -9.08 -5.76 1.41
N HIS A 57 -8.16 -4.82 1.66
CA HIS A 57 -7.15 -4.43 0.66
C HIS A 57 -6.27 -5.62 0.25
N MET A 58 -5.91 -6.51 1.18
CA MET A 58 -5.17 -7.73 0.82
C MET A 58 -5.96 -8.62 -0.15
N CYS A 59 -7.26 -8.81 0.09
CA CYS A 59 -8.15 -9.53 -0.83
C CYS A 59 -8.19 -8.88 -2.21
N ASP A 60 -8.27 -7.55 -2.29
CA ASP A 60 -8.37 -6.82 -3.56
C ASP A 60 -7.03 -6.74 -4.32
N ILE A 61 -5.90 -6.74 -3.60
CA ILE A 61 -4.56 -6.81 -4.19
C ILE A 61 -4.39 -8.13 -4.95
N VAL A 62 -4.87 -9.24 -4.38
CA VAL A 62 -4.75 -10.57 -5.00
C VAL A 62 -5.69 -10.70 -6.19
N GLN A 63 -5.10 -10.83 -7.38
CA GLN A 63 -5.83 -10.75 -8.65
C GLN A 63 -6.52 -12.06 -9.07
N THR A 64 -6.63 -13.06 -8.20
CA THR A 64 -7.27 -14.35 -8.54
C THR A 64 -8.74 -14.17 -8.90
N SER A 65 -9.42 -13.25 -8.20
CA SER A 65 -10.84 -12.95 -8.39
C SER A 65 -11.19 -12.53 -9.82
N ARG A 66 -10.32 -11.80 -10.53
CA ARG A 66 -10.59 -11.39 -11.92
C ARG A 66 -10.50 -12.54 -12.93
N LYS A 67 -9.77 -13.61 -12.61
CA LYS A 67 -9.48 -14.74 -13.51
C LYS A 67 -10.35 -15.96 -13.24
N PHE A 68 -10.63 -16.26 -11.97
CA PHE A 68 -11.36 -17.45 -11.54
C PHE A 68 -12.64 -17.08 -10.81
N ARG A 69 -13.49 -16.26 -11.46
CA ARG A 69 -14.68 -15.65 -10.87
C ARG A 69 -15.67 -16.66 -10.29
N ASP A 70 -15.79 -17.82 -10.92
CA ASP A 70 -16.75 -18.87 -10.57
C ASP A 70 -16.18 -19.90 -9.58
N ASP A 71 -14.91 -19.73 -9.15
CA ASP A 71 -14.26 -20.59 -8.16
C ASP A 71 -13.92 -19.79 -6.90
N PRO A 72 -14.91 -19.57 -6.00
CA PRO A 72 -14.70 -18.77 -4.79
C PRO A 72 -13.70 -19.42 -3.83
N CYS A 73 -13.58 -20.75 -3.83
CA CYS A 73 -12.62 -21.48 -3.01
C CYS A 73 -11.19 -21.16 -3.44
N LYS A 74 -10.91 -21.17 -4.75
CA LYS A 74 -9.59 -20.80 -5.27
C LYS A 74 -9.27 -19.34 -4.96
N ILE A 75 -10.23 -18.42 -5.12
CA ILE A 75 -10.02 -17.00 -4.78
C ILE A 75 -9.62 -16.86 -3.31
N ALA A 76 -10.34 -17.52 -2.41
CA ALA A 76 -10.06 -17.48 -0.98
C ALA A 76 -8.67 -18.05 -0.66
N LEU A 77 -8.35 -19.24 -1.18
CA LEU A 77 -7.07 -19.93 -0.89
C LEU A 77 -5.85 -19.17 -1.41
N GLU A 78 -5.93 -18.60 -2.62
CA GLU A 78 -4.84 -17.78 -3.17
C GLU A 78 -4.65 -16.48 -2.37
N THR A 79 -5.75 -15.91 -1.87
CA THR A 79 -5.70 -14.75 -0.97
C THR A 79 -5.05 -15.13 0.35
N CYS A 80 -5.44 -16.25 0.95
CA CYS A 80 -4.83 -16.78 2.17
C CYS A 80 -3.34 -17.06 1.99
N ALA A 81 -2.93 -17.64 0.85
CA ALA A 81 -1.52 -17.92 0.58
C ALA A 81 -0.68 -16.63 0.58
N ALA A 82 -1.15 -15.59 -0.10
CA ALA A 82 -0.47 -14.29 -0.12
C ALA A 82 -0.50 -13.60 1.27
N ALA A 83 -1.61 -13.71 1.99
CA ALA A 83 -1.78 -13.13 3.32
C ALA A 83 -0.86 -13.80 4.35
N MET A 84 -0.74 -15.13 4.37
CA MET A 84 0.17 -15.84 5.29
C MET A 84 1.63 -15.47 5.03
N MET A 85 2.03 -15.38 3.76
CA MET A 85 3.39 -14.93 3.41
C MET A 85 3.64 -13.51 3.91
N LEU A 86 2.72 -12.57 3.65
CA LEU A 86 2.94 -11.17 4.01
C LEU A 86 2.82 -10.92 5.53
N TYR A 87 1.76 -11.40 6.17
CA TYR A 87 1.47 -11.11 7.57
C TYR A 87 2.27 -11.98 8.54
N ASP A 88 2.45 -13.27 8.26
CA ASP A 88 3.16 -14.15 9.20
C ASP A 88 4.65 -14.16 8.91
N GLN A 89 5.06 -14.50 7.69
CA GLN A 89 6.49 -14.66 7.39
C GLN A 89 7.23 -13.31 7.42
N ILE A 90 6.71 -12.31 6.71
CA ILE A 90 7.39 -11.01 6.59
C ILE A 90 7.09 -10.10 7.79
N TRP A 91 5.81 -9.82 8.06
CA TRP A 91 5.44 -8.83 9.07
C TRP A 91 5.73 -9.33 10.48
N LEU A 92 5.09 -10.42 10.91
CA LEU A 92 5.29 -10.95 12.25
C LEU A 92 6.68 -11.57 12.42
N GLY A 93 7.11 -12.40 11.47
CA GLY A 93 8.35 -13.16 11.50
C GLY A 93 9.60 -12.35 11.19
N GLY A 94 9.47 -11.22 10.48
CA GLY A 94 10.56 -10.30 10.16
C GLY A 94 10.48 -9.00 10.96
N TYR A 95 9.50 -8.16 10.64
CA TYR A 95 9.42 -6.79 11.18
C TYR A 95 9.18 -6.74 12.70
N MET A 96 8.35 -7.64 13.22
CA MET A 96 7.91 -7.63 14.61
C MET A 96 8.65 -8.62 15.51
N SER A 97 9.45 -9.53 14.94
CA SER A 97 10.26 -10.49 15.70
C SER A 97 11.68 -10.64 15.11
N GLY A 98 11.86 -11.45 14.07
CA GLY A 98 13.14 -11.75 13.42
C GLY A 98 13.74 -13.11 13.81
N GLY A 99 14.89 -13.45 13.23
CA GLY A 99 15.60 -14.73 13.46
C GLY A 99 15.22 -15.80 12.44
N VAL A 100 15.00 -17.04 12.90
CA VAL A 100 14.56 -18.15 12.04
C VAL A 100 13.19 -17.83 11.40
N GLY A 101 12.36 -17.05 12.08
CA GLY A 101 11.08 -16.60 11.56
C GLY A 101 10.01 -17.68 11.57
N PHE A 102 9.00 -17.49 10.72
CA PHE A 102 7.75 -18.27 10.71
C PHE A 102 7.43 -18.84 9.32
N THR A 103 8.43 -19.46 8.67
CA THR A 103 8.20 -20.19 7.40
C THR A 103 7.40 -21.45 7.66
#